data_AF-A0AA90U034-F1
#
_entry.id   AF-A0AA90U034-F1
#
_cell.length_a   1.000
_cell.length_b   1.000
_cell.length_c   1.000
_cell.angle_alpha   90.00
_cell.angle_beta   90.00
_cell.angle_gamma   90.00
#
_symmetry.space_group_name_H-M   'P 1'
#
loop_
_entity.id
_entity.type
_entity.pdbx_description
1 polymer ?
#
loop_
_entity_poly.entity_id
_entity_poly.type
_entity_poly.pdbx_seq_one_letter_code
_entity_poly.pdbx_strand_id
1 'polypeptide(L)'
;KIRNQRLDFNHKLSRALVDRFDWIVFEDLSIRNMVKDHHLAKSIHDVAWGQLIQMAKSKAEEAGNFVELVNPFNTSQECSGCGNIVRKGLSVRIHKCPECGLELDRDVNAAINILNRCTVGTTGRACGVMDVGLGYEAESHSF
;
A
#
# COMPACT_ATOMS: atom_id res chain seq x y z
N LYS A 1 9.65 -3.71 28.95
CA LYS A 1 9.75 -2.28 28.57
C LYS A 1 9.53 -2.05 27.07
N ILE A 2 10.32 -2.68 26.19
CA ILE A 2 10.21 -2.55 24.71
C ILE A 2 8.84 -3.03 24.17
N ARG A 3 8.34 -4.18 24.66
CA ARG A 3 7.01 -4.72 24.24
C ARG A 3 5.87 -3.71 24.45
N ASN A 4 5.84 -3.04 25.60
CA ASN A 4 4.78 -2.10 25.93
C ASN A 4 4.87 -0.82 25.09
N GLN A 5 6.08 -0.39 24.70
CA GLN A 5 6.26 0.75 23.80
C GLN A 5 5.77 0.44 22.38
N ARG A 6 6.03 -0.77 21.87
CA ARG A 6 5.50 -1.21 20.57
C ARG A 6 3.99 -1.30 20.58
N LEU A 7 3.43 -1.83 21.66
CA LEU A 7 1.99 -1.92 21.85
C LEU A 7 1.35 -0.52 21.85
N ASP A 8 1.89 0.41 22.64
CA ASP A 8 1.43 1.80 22.71
C ASP A 8 1.51 2.51 21.35
N PHE A 9 2.64 2.35 20.64
CA PHE A 9 2.80 2.87 19.29
C PHE A 9 1.73 2.34 18.33
N ASN A 10 1.50 1.03 18.32
CA ASN A 10 0.49 0.41 17.46
C ASN A 10 -0.93 0.85 17.81
N HIS A 11 -1.25 1.03 19.09
CA HIS A 11 -2.54 1.58 19.49
C HIS A 11 -2.72 3.02 18.99
N LYS A 12 -1.71 3.88 19.15
CA LYS A 12 -1.78 5.27 18.69
C LYS A 12 -1.90 5.35 17.17
N LEU A 13 -1.08 4.59 16.46
CA LEU A 13 -1.07 4.57 15.00
C LEU A 13 -2.38 4.03 14.42
N SER A 14 -2.88 2.89 14.91
CA SER A 14 -4.16 2.32 14.46
C SER A 14 -5.34 3.27 14.73
N ARG A 15 -5.37 3.95 15.87
CA ARG A 15 -6.42 4.94 16.17
C ARG A 15 -6.33 6.13 15.21
N ALA A 16 -5.13 6.68 15.01
CA ALA A 16 -4.90 7.80 14.12
C ALA A 16 -5.26 7.48 12.65
N LEU A 17 -5.07 6.24 12.20
CA LEU A 17 -5.51 5.82 10.87
C LEU A 17 -7.03 5.77 10.77
N VAL A 18 -7.69 5.12 11.72
CA VAL A 18 -9.16 4.98 11.75
C VAL A 18 -9.86 6.32 11.94
N ASP A 19 -9.27 7.26 12.68
CA ASP A 19 -9.80 8.63 12.82
C ASP A 19 -9.79 9.44 11.53
N ARG A 20 -8.86 9.13 10.63
CA ARG A 20 -8.59 9.96 9.43
C ARG A 20 -9.17 9.37 8.17
N PHE A 21 -9.39 8.06 8.13
CA PHE A 21 -9.77 7.35 6.93
C PHE A 21 -10.90 6.36 7.23
N ASP A 22 -11.96 6.44 6.42
CA ASP A 22 -13.08 5.51 6.49
C ASP A 22 -12.74 4.16 5.86
N TRP A 23 -11.80 4.16 4.90
CA TRP A 23 -11.24 2.97 4.25
C TRP A 23 -9.74 2.94 4.32
N ILE A 24 -9.22 1.79 4.77
CA ILE A 24 -7.79 1.55 4.91
C ILE A 24 -7.45 0.21 4.26
N VAL A 25 -6.46 0.19 3.38
CA VAL A 25 -6.05 -1.02 2.67
C VAL A 25 -4.60 -1.32 3.04
N PHE A 26 -4.33 -2.57 3.44
CA PHE A 26 -2.98 -3.06 3.70
C PHE A 26 -2.66 -4.24 2.79
N GLU A 27 -1.37 -4.52 2.64
CA GLU A 27 -0.92 -5.78 2.06
C GLU A 27 -1.15 -6.95 3.03
N ASP A 28 -1.61 -8.09 2.49
CA ASP A 28 -1.62 -9.38 3.19
C ASP A 28 -0.22 -10.00 3.24
N LEU A 29 0.69 -9.32 3.95
CA LEU A 29 2.05 -9.80 4.13
C LEU A 29 2.07 -10.95 5.13
N SER A 30 2.36 -12.16 4.64
CA SER A 30 2.69 -13.28 5.51
C SER A 30 4.03 -13.04 6.20
N ILE A 31 3.97 -12.68 7.49
CA ILE A 31 5.15 -12.49 8.37
C ILE A 31 6.06 -13.72 8.31
N ARG A 32 5.49 -14.93 8.21
CA ARG A 32 6.25 -16.19 8.11
C ARG A 32 7.12 -16.27 6.86
N ASN A 33 6.69 -15.66 5.75
CA ASN A 33 7.46 -15.63 4.51
C ASN A 33 8.58 -14.57 4.56
N MET A 34 8.33 -13.46 5.25
CA MET A 34 9.31 -12.37 5.38
C MET A 34 10.46 -12.68 6.36
N VAL A 35 10.21 -13.50 7.39
CA VAL A 35 11.21 -13.87 8.40
C VAL A 35 12.22 -14.93 7.88
N LYS A 36 11.93 -15.58 6.74
CA LYS A 36 12.86 -16.50 6.08
C LYS A 36 14.07 -15.79 5.48
N ASP A 37 13.91 -14.52 5.08
CA ASP A 37 15.04 -13.67 4.70
C ASP A 37 15.70 -13.11 5.96
N HIS A 38 16.79 -13.76 6.39
CA HIS A 38 17.53 -13.43 7.61
C HIS A 38 18.01 -11.96 7.68
N HIS A 39 18.17 -11.29 6.54
CA HIS A 39 18.52 -9.87 6.46
C HIS A 39 17.35 -8.92 6.79
N LEU A 40 16.10 -9.38 6.61
CA LEU A 40 14.87 -8.61 6.84
C LEU A 40 14.17 -8.97 8.17
N ALA A 41 14.53 -10.12 8.76
CA ALA A 41 13.92 -10.65 9.97
C ALA A 41 13.94 -9.67 11.15
N LYS A 42 15.00 -8.86 11.32
CA LYS A 42 15.15 -7.94 12.46
C LYS A 42 14.27 -6.68 12.31
N SER A 43 14.23 -6.06 11.14
CA SER A 43 13.36 -4.89 10.88
C SER A 43 11.88 -5.26 10.86
N ILE A 44 11.55 -6.50 10.48
CA ILE A 44 10.17 -6.97 10.34
C ILE A 44 9.59 -7.48 11.68
N HIS A 45 10.40 -8.12 12.53
CA HIS A 45 10.01 -8.42 13.91
C HIS A 45 9.80 -7.17 14.78
N ASP A 46 10.40 -6.04 14.40
CA ASP A 46 10.35 -4.81 15.18
C ASP A 46 9.05 -4.03 15.02
N VAL A 47 8.34 -4.15 13.89
CA VAL A 47 7.18 -3.30 13.60
C VAL A 47 5.85 -3.90 14.06
N ALA A 48 5.83 -5.17 14.50
CA ALA A 48 4.60 -5.83 14.96
C ALA A 48 3.42 -5.60 13.97
N TRP A 49 3.69 -5.72 12.66
CA TRP A 49 2.78 -5.41 11.56
C TRP A 49 1.42 -6.11 11.69
N GLY A 50 1.44 -7.40 12.02
CA GLY A 50 0.21 -8.16 12.26
C GLY A 50 -0.60 -7.62 13.45
N GLN A 51 0.05 -7.10 14.49
CA GLN A 51 -0.63 -6.46 15.61
C GLN A 51 -1.25 -5.12 15.20
N LEU A 52 -0.54 -4.32 14.39
CA LEU A 52 -1.09 -3.07 13.86
C LEU A 52 -2.35 -3.33 13.02
N ILE A 53 -2.31 -4.29 12.10
CA ILE A 53 -3.46 -4.68 11.27
C ILE A 53 -4.61 -5.14 12.16
N GLN A 54 -4.36 -6.00 13.15
CA GLN A 54 -5.40 -6.49 14.05
C GLN A 54 -6.08 -5.35 14.82
N MET A 55 -5.29 -4.41 15.33
CA MET A 55 -5.82 -3.24 16.04
C MET A 55 -6.59 -2.30 15.11
N ALA A 56 -6.09 -2.08 13.89
CA ALA A 56 -6.77 -1.27 12.89
C ALA A 56 -8.11 -1.88 12.52
N LYS A 57 -8.18 -3.20 12.27
CA LYS A 57 -9.44 -3.93 11.99
C LYS A 57 -10.46 -3.77 13.12
N SER A 58 -10.05 -4.05 14.35
CA SER A 58 -10.93 -3.93 15.54
C SER A 58 -11.49 -2.52 15.68
N LYS A 59 -10.64 -1.50 15.56
CA LYS A 59 -11.07 -0.10 15.74
C LYS A 59 -11.88 0.42 14.56
N ALA A 60 -11.59 -0.04 13.35
CA ALA A 60 -12.37 0.30 12.18
C ALA A 60 -13.79 -0.26 12.31
N GLU A 61 -13.93 -1.52 12.73
CA GLU A 61 -15.23 -2.14 13.00
C GLU A 61 -16.03 -1.36 14.06
N GLU A 62 -15.40 -0.94 15.15
CA GLU A 62 -16.02 -0.08 16.18
C GLU A 62 -16.47 1.29 15.64
N ALA A 63 -15.76 1.84 14.65
CA ALA A 63 -16.05 3.15 14.05
C ALA A 63 -17.00 3.08 12.85
N GLY A 64 -17.36 1.88 12.36
CA GLY A 64 -18.10 1.70 11.10
C GLY A 64 -17.25 1.88 9.83
N ASN A 65 -15.92 1.81 9.98
CA ASN A 65 -14.93 1.94 8.91
C ASN A 65 -14.50 0.55 8.42
N PHE A 66 -13.81 0.50 7.27
CA PHE A 66 -13.38 -0.78 6.69
C PHE A 66 -11.86 -0.87 6.54
N VAL A 67 -11.36 -2.07 6.80
CA VAL A 67 -9.97 -2.44 6.60
C VAL A 67 -9.91 -3.67 5.69
N GLU A 68 -9.27 -3.53 4.53
CA GLU A 68 -9.08 -4.63 3.57
C GLU A 68 -7.61 -5.06 3.50
N LEU A 69 -7.39 -6.36 3.28
CA LEU A 69 -6.07 -6.92 2.99
C LEU A 69 -6.03 -7.40 1.53
N VAL A 70 -5.03 -6.95 0.78
CA VAL A 70 -4.88 -7.28 -0.65
C VAL A 70 -3.62 -8.10 -0.92
N ASN A 71 -3.60 -8.77 -2.08
CA ASN A 71 -2.47 -9.58 -2.50
C ASN A 71 -1.18 -8.72 -2.62
N PRO A 72 -0.10 -9.04 -1.87
CA PRO A 72 1.15 -8.29 -1.90
C PRO A 72 2.02 -8.54 -3.14
N PHE A 73 1.64 -9.46 -4.02
CA PHE A 73 2.50 -9.91 -5.10
C PHE A 73 2.83 -8.78 -6.09
N ASN A 74 4.13 -8.50 -6.28
CA ASN A 74 4.67 -7.47 -7.18
C ASN A 74 4.23 -6.02 -6.94
N THR A 75 3.57 -5.68 -5.83
CA THR A 75 3.11 -4.30 -5.56
C THR A 75 4.22 -3.24 -5.67
N SER A 76 5.45 -3.56 -5.26
CA SER A 76 6.62 -2.66 -5.35
C SER A 76 7.34 -2.71 -6.72
N GLN A 77 7.05 -3.70 -7.55
CA GLN A 77 7.67 -3.90 -8.86
C GLN A 77 6.78 -3.44 -10.01
N GLU A 78 5.49 -3.72 -9.92
CA GLU A 78 4.44 -3.30 -10.85
C GLU A 78 4.34 -1.77 -10.87
N CYS A 79 4.32 -1.18 -12.05
CA CYS A 79 4.12 0.25 -12.23
C CYS A 79 2.65 0.60 -11.99
N SER A 80 2.37 1.54 -11.09
CA SER A 80 0.99 1.95 -10.81
C SER A 80 0.32 2.71 -11.95
N GLY A 81 1.10 3.26 -12.89
CA GLY A 81 0.59 3.98 -14.05
C GLY A 81 0.23 3.09 -15.24
N CYS A 82 0.97 2.00 -15.47
CA CYS A 82 0.79 1.18 -16.68
C CYS A 82 0.77 -0.35 -16.44
N GLY A 83 0.98 -0.81 -15.21
CA GLY A 83 0.99 -2.24 -14.87
C GLY A 83 2.26 -2.99 -15.28
N ASN A 84 3.24 -2.36 -15.95
CA ASN A 84 4.46 -3.06 -16.32
C ASN A 84 5.31 -3.46 -15.10
N ILE A 85 5.94 -4.63 -15.14
CA ILE A 85 6.80 -5.12 -14.07
C ILE A 85 8.22 -4.54 -14.23
N VAL A 86 8.58 -3.63 -13.33
CA VAL A 86 9.93 -3.08 -13.23
C VAL A 86 10.68 -3.82 -12.13
N ARG A 87 11.46 -4.85 -12.52
CA ARG A 87 12.26 -5.64 -11.58
C ARG A 87 13.35 -4.78 -10.95
N LYS A 88 13.41 -4.78 -9.62
CA LYS A 88 14.36 -3.97 -8.85
C LYS A 88 14.63 -4.61 -7.48
N GLY A 89 15.83 -4.37 -6.95
CA GLY A 89 16.19 -4.80 -5.59
C GLY A 89 15.68 -3.84 -4.51
N LEU A 90 15.73 -4.27 -3.25
CA LEU A 90 15.27 -3.48 -2.09
C LEU A 90 16.04 -2.17 -1.87
N SER A 91 17.27 -2.06 -2.40
CA SER A 91 18.07 -0.84 -2.32
C SER A 91 17.56 0.27 -3.24
N VAL A 92 16.81 -0.07 -4.29
CA VAL A 92 16.27 0.90 -5.25
C VAL A 92 15.02 1.55 -4.64
N ARG A 93 15.14 2.81 -4.22
CA ARG A 93 14.04 3.55 -3.57
C ARG A 93 13.16 4.34 -4.53
N ILE A 94 13.63 4.60 -5.74
CA ILE A 94 12.85 5.29 -6.77
C ILE A 94 12.31 4.25 -7.76
N HIS A 95 11.01 4.25 -7.97
CA HIS A 95 10.37 3.54 -9.07
C HIS A 95 10.44 4.42 -10.31
N LYS A 96 11.22 4.01 -11.31
CA LYS A 96 11.27 4.63 -12.64
C LYS A 96 10.80 3.62 -13.68
N CYS A 97 9.64 3.88 -14.29
CA CYS A 97 9.06 2.98 -15.28
C CYS A 97 9.62 3.29 -16.68
N PRO A 98 10.26 2.32 -17.37
CA PRO A 98 10.77 2.54 -18.72
C PRO A 98 9.66 2.62 -19.78
N GLU A 99 8.47 2.08 -19.50
CA GLU A 99 7.36 2.02 -20.48
C GLU A 99 6.54 3.31 -20.53
N CYS A 100 6.13 3.83 -19.38
CA CYS A 100 5.27 5.02 -19.30
C CYS A 100 5.98 6.27 -18.75
N GLY A 101 7.26 6.16 -18.38
CA GLY A 101 8.04 7.28 -17.85
C GLY A 101 7.73 7.67 -16.40
N LEU A 102 6.79 6.99 -15.73
CA LEU A 102 6.41 7.29 -14.34
C LEU A 102 7.62 7.21 -13.39
N GLU A 103 7.83 8.26 -12.59
CA GLU A 103 8.90 8.36 -11.60
C GLU A 103 8.38 8.82 -10.24
N LEU A 104 8.49 7.95 -9.22
CA LEU A 104 8.10 8.27 -7.84
C LEU A 104 8.86 7.41 -6.82
N ASP A 105 8.68 7.70 -5.52
CA ASP A 105 9.15 6.79 -4.48
C ASP A 105 8.48 5.41 -4.61
N ARG A 106 9.27 4.35 -4.44
CA ARG A 106 8.84 2.96 -4.61
C ARG A 106 7.73 2.58 -3.65
N ASP A 107 7.78 3.06 -2.41
CA ASP A 107 6.80 2.73 -1.39
C ASP A 107 5.48 3.48 -1.66
N VAL A 108 5.54 4.68 -2.25
CA VAL A 108 4.36 5.39 -2.79
C VAL A 108 3.75 4.64 -3.99
N ASN A 109 4.57 4.13 -4.91
CA ASN A 109 4.08 3.31 -6.04
C ASN A 109 3.38 2.04 -5.53
N ALA A 110 3.98 1.38 -4.53
CA ALA A 110 3.37 0.23 -3.89
C ALA A 110 2.03 0.60 -3.23
N ALA A 111 1.96 1.72 -2.49
CA ALA A 111 0.72 2.19 -1.87
C ALA A 111 -0.42 2.40 -2.88
N ILE A 112 -0.12 2.96 -4.05
CA ILE A 112 -1.13 3.13 -5.13
C ILE A 112 -1.59 1.77 -5.65
N ASN A 113 -0.67 0.83 -5.89
CA ASN A 113 -1.04 -0.51 -6.34
C ASN A 113 -1.88 -1.26 -5.31
N ILE A 114 -1.56 -1.11 -4.02
CA ILE A 114 -2.33 -1.69 -2.91
C ILE A 114 -3.76 -1.15 -2.92
N LEU A 115 -3.91 0.17 -3.04
CA LEU A 115 -5.22 0.81 -3.11
C LEU A 115 -6.02 0.34 -4.34
N ASN A 116 -5.38 0.25 -5.51
CA ASN A 116 -6.01 -0.18 -6.76
C ASN A 116 -6.50 -1.64 -6.72
N ARG A 117 -5.98 -2.46 -5.81
CA ARG A 117 -6.38 -3.87 -5.64
C ARG A 117 -7.53 -4.07 -4.65
N CYS A 118 -8.00 -3.00 -4.02
CA CYS A 118 -9.13 -3.01 -3.08
C CYS A 118 -10.42 -3.44 -3.80
N THR A 119 -11.19 -4.35 -3.18
CA THR A 119 -12.46 -4.85 -3.71
C THR A 119 -13.65 -4.07 -3.16
N VAL A 120 -13.56 -3.58 -1.93
CA VAL A 120 -14.61 -2.72 -1.37
C VAL A 120 -14.51 -1.36 -2.07
N GLY A 121 -15.56 -0.98 -2.82
CA GLY A 121 -15.63 0.25 -3.62
C GLY A 121 -15.82 0.09 -5.12
N THR A 122 -15.64 -1.12 -5.65
CA THR A 122 -15.92 -1.39 -7.07
C THR A 122 -17.37 -1.83 -7.31
N THR A 123 -18.13 -2.16 -6.27
CA THR A 123 -19.58 -2.41 -6.34
C THR A 123 -20.38 -1.14 -6.05
N GLY A 124 -20.51 -0.26 -7.06
CA GLY A 124 -21.61 0.71 -7.10
C GLY A 124 -21.28 2.17 -7.39
N ARG A 125 -20.01 2.53 -7.62
CA ARG A 125 -19.67 3.73 -8.39
C ARG A 125 -18.55 3.40 -9.34
N ALA A 126 -18.86 3.46 -10.63
CA ALA A 126 -17.92 4.05 -11.58
C ALA A 126 -17.63 5.49 -11.11
N CYS A 127 -16.87 5.63 -10.04
CA CYS A 127 -16.24 6.90 -9.71
C CYS A 127 -15.04 6.93 -10.65
N GLY A 128 -15.11 7.84 -11.63
CA GLY A 128 -14.09 7.99 -12.63
C GLY A 128 -12.71 7.98 -12.01
N VAL A 129 -11.76 7.49 -12.80
CA VAL A 129 -10.42 8.07 -12.91
C VAL A 129 -10.44 9.46 -12.26
N MET A 130 -9.92 9.58 -11.04
CA MET A 130 -9.51 10.90 -10.59
C MET A 130 -8.37 11.22 -11.55
N ASP A 131 -8.74 11.98 -12.57
CA ASP A 131 -7.86 12.69 -13.46
C ASP A 131 -6.96 13.54 -12.55
N VAL A 132 -5.86 12.94 -12.10
CA VAL A 132 -4.75 13.67 -11.52
C VAL A 132 -4.18 14.44 -12.69
N GLY A 133 -4.75 15.63 -12.90
CA GLY A 133 -4.40 16.55 -13.96
C GLY A 133 -2.90 16.82 -13.94
N LEU A 134 -2.17 16.01 -14.70
CA LEU A 134 -0.91 16.36 -15.30
C LEU A 134 -1.21 16.47 -16.78
N GLY A 135 -1.65 17.67 -17.18
CA GLY A 135 -1.87 18.01 -18.57
C GLY A 135 -0.58 17.79 -19.36
N TYR A 136 -0.56 16.72 -20.14
CA TYR A 136 0.23 16.61 -21.35
C TYR A 136 -0.78 16.32 -22.46
N GLU A 137 -1.13 17.36 -23.20
CA GLU A 137 -1.94 17.27 -24.40
C GLU A 137 -1.18 16.40 -25.42
N ALA A 138 -1.63 15.17 -25.60
CA ALA A 138 -1.32 14.40 -26.79
C ALA A 138 -2.41 14.73 -27.82
N GLU A 139 -2.15 15.73 -28.66
CA GLU A 139 -2.90 15.92 -29.90
C GLU A 139 -2.73 14.65 -30.75
N SER A 140 -3.81 13.89 -30.83
CA SER A 140 -4.08 13.03 -31.97
C SER A 140 -4.50 13.94 -33.13
N HIS A 141 -3.99 13.70 -34.33
CA HIS A 141 -4.83 13.58 -35.53
C HIS A 141 -4.05 12.98 -36.70
N SER A 142 -4.76 12.07 -37.34
CA SER A 142 -4.54 11.30 -38.55
C SER A 142 -3.99 12.07 -39.75
N PHE A 143 -3.12 11.42 -40.53
CA PHE A 143 -3.32 11.09 -41.95
C PHE A 143 -2.51 9.84 -42.30
#